data_AF-A0A1M5AV39-F1
#
_entry.id   AF-A0A1M5AV39-F1
#
_cell.length_a   1.000
_cell.length_b   1.000
_cell.length_c   1.000
_cell.angle_alpha   90.00
_cell.angle_beta   90.00
_cell.angle_gamma   90.00
#
_symmetry.space_group_name_H-M   'P 1'
#
loop_
_entity.id
_entity.type
_entity.pdbx_description
1 polymer ?
#
loop_
_entity_poly.entity_id
_entity_poly.type
_entity_poly.pdbx_seq_one_letter_code
_entity_poly.pdbx_strand_id
1 'polypeptide(L)' 'MRNFCTSGPVDKKTCYYVERTDIMEEALDHIENWRYFTVSAPRQTGKTTLLKDIVEKT' A
#
# COMPACT_ATOMS: atom_id res chain seq x y z
N MET A 1 -10.28 8.32 -18.48
CA MET A 1 -9.38 9.35 -17.87
C MET A 1 -9.27 9.01 -16.39
N ARG A 2 -8.06 9.04 -15.80
CA ARG A 2 -7.84 8.76 -14.36
C ARG A 2 -7.92 10.06 -13.55
N ASN A 3 -8.20 9.94 -12.26
CA ASN A 3 -8.35 11.07 -11.33
C ASN A 3 -7.17 11.19 -10.36
N PHE A 4 -6.85 12.43 -9.96
CA PHE A 4 -5.95 12.70 -8.82
C PHE A 4 -6.74 12.63 -7.52
N CYS A 5 -6.73 11.46 -6.89
CA CYS A 5 -7.45 11.21 -5.64
C CYS A 5 -6.64 11.75 -4.45
N THR A 6 -7.25 12.61 -3.63
CA THR A 6 -6.61 13.23 -2.44
C THR A 6 -6.96 12.52 -1.13
N SER A 7 -7.81 11.49 -1.21
CA SER A 7 -8.21 10.63 -0.11
C SER A 7 -8.11 9.16 -0.51
N GLY A 8 -7.80 8.32 0.47
CA GLY A 8 -7.68 6.87 0.30
C GLY A 8 -8.80 6.11 1.00
N PRO A 9 -8.89 4.79 0.78
CA PRO A 9 -7.97 4.00 -0.05
C PRO A 9 -8.17 4.23 -1.55
N VAL A 10 -7.06 4.31 -2.29
CA VAL A 10 -7.01 4.58 -3.74
C VAL A 10 -7.53 3.37 -4.54
N ASP A 11 -8.43 3.60 -5.50
CA ASP A 11 -8.81 2.62 -6.53
C ASP A 11 -7.88 2.78 -7.75
N LYS A 12 -7.05 1.76 -8.02
CA LYS A 12 -6.04 1.78 -9.09
C LYS A 12 -6.63 1.83 -10.50
N LYS A 13 -7.91 1.48 -10.70
CA LYS A 13 -8.57 1.56 -12.00
C LYS A 13 -8.95 2.99 -12.35
N THR A 14 -9.40 3.75 -11.36
CA THR A 14 -9.96 5.09 -11.55
C THR A 14 -9.02 6.22 -11.13
N CYS A 15 -8.09 5.98 -10.21
CA CYS A 15 -7.12 6.97 -9.72
C CYS A 15 -5.72 6.75 -10.32
N TYR A 16 -4.93 7.82 -10.40
CA TYR A 16 -3.49 7.68 -10.58
C TYR A 16 -2.88 6.99 -9.36
N TYR A 17 -2.01 6.02 -9.61
CA TYR A 17 -1.35 5.21 -8.58
C TYR A 17 0.06 4.87 -9.06
N VAL A 18 1.02 4.92 -8.14
CA VAL A 18 2.42 4.55 -8.38
C VAL A 18 2.73 3.38 -7.44
N GLU A 19 3.27 2.30 -8.00
CA GLU A 19 3.66 1.14 -7.20
C GLU A 19 4.85 1.47 -6.29
N ARG A 20 4.85 0.87 -5.10
CA ARG A 20 5.92 1.00 -4.10
C ARG A 20 6.56 -0.37 -3.91
N THR A 21 7.26 -0.82 -4.95
CA THR A 21 7.79 -2.19 -5.05
C THR A 21 8.79 -2.51 -3.93
N ASP A 22 9.66 -1.55 -3.61
CA ASP A 22 10.62 -1.61 -2.51
C ASP A 22 9.96 -1.91 -1.15
N ILE A 23 8.95 -1.12 -0.79
CA ILE A 23 8.22 -1.27 0.48
C ILE A 23 7.38 -2.55 0.48
N MET A 24 6.83 -2.94 -0.68
CA MET A 24 6.05 -4.16 -0.80
C MET A 24 6.91 -5.40 -0.61
N GLU A 25 8.11 -5.44 -1.20
CA GLU A 25 9.06 -6.53 -1.04
C GLU A 25 9.47 -6.69 0.44
N GLU A 26 9.81 -5.60 1.12
CA GLU A 26 10.12 -5.62 2.56
C GLU A 26 8.95 -6.13 3.42
N ALA A 27 7.72 -5.68 3.12
CA ALA A 27 6.53 -6.12 3.85
C ALA A 27 6.24 -7.62 3.66
N LEU A 28 6.39 -8.13 2.43
CA LEU A 28 6.18 -9.56 2.14
C LEU A 28 7.26 -10.42 2.79
N ASP A 29 8.54 -10.00 2.78
CA ASP A 29 9.61 -10.70 3.49
C ASP A 29 9.31 -10.82 5.00
N HIS A 30 8.82 -9.75 5.62
CA HIS A 30 8.38 -9.81 7.02
C HIS A 30 7.25 -10.82 7.24
N ILE A 31 6.26 -10.89 6.35
CA ILE A 31 5.13 -11.82 6.46
C ILE A 31 5.58 -13.27 6.28
N GLU A 32 6.36 -13.55 5.24
CA GLU A 32 6.90 -14.89 4.96
C GLU A 32 7.72 -15.43 6.14
N ASN A 33 8.45 -14.54 6.82
CA ASN A 33 9.27 -14.88 7.98
C ASN A 33 8.54 -14.75 9.33
N TRP A 34 7.21 -14.60 9.36
CA TRP A 34 6.39 -14.48 10.58
C TRP A 34 6.83 -13.34 11.52
N ARG A 35 7.30 -12.22 10.95
CA ARG A 35 7.79 -11.06 11.69
C ARG A 35 6.73 -9.97 11.72
N TYR A 36 6.49 -9.42 12.92
CA TYR A 36 5.66 -8.23 13.05
C TYR A 36 6.39 -7.02 12.44
N PHE A 37 5.66 -6.19 11.71
CA PHE A 37 6.14 -4.91 11.20
C PHE A 37 5.11 -3.80 11.41
N THR A 38 5.56 -2.55 11.35
CA THR A 38 4.70 -1.38 11.54
C THR A 38 4.71 -0.50 10.31
N VAL A 39 3.54 0.02 9.91
CA VAL A 39 3.43 1.03 8.87
C VAL A 39 3.18 2.38 9.53
N SER A 40 4.25 3.16 9.72
CA SER A 40 4.20 4.48 10.37
C SER A 40 4.40 5.61 9.37
N ALA A 41 3.40 6.47 9.23
CA ALA A 41 3.43 7.68 8.40
C ALA A 41 2.25 8.61 8.75
N PRO A 42 2.30 9.92 8.41
CA PRO A 42 1.21 10.87 8.61
C PRO A 42 -0.15 10.46 8.03
N ARG A 43 -1.23 11.14 8.41
CA ARG A 43 -2.56 10.89 7.82
C ARG A 43 -2.52 11.11 6.29
N GLN A 44 -3.34 10.36 5.55
CA GLN A 44 -3.48 10.46 4.08
C GLN A 44 -2.24 10.11 3.23
N THR A 45 -1.21 9.48 3.80
CA THR A 45 -0.01 9.03 3.05
C THR A 45 -0.15 7.67 2.35
N GLY A 46 -1.36 7.09 2.30
CA GLY A 46 -1.60 5.82 1.62
C GLY A 46 -1.38 4.55 2.44
N LYS A 47 -1.17 4.64 3.77
CA LYS A 47 -1.00 3.46 4.65
C LYS A 47 -2.09 2.39 4.48
N THR A 48 -3.36 2.79 4.47
CA THR A 48 -4.48 1.85 4.27
C THR A 48 -4.50 1.24 2.87
N THR A 49 -4.04 1.97 1.85
CA THR A 49 -3.89 1.42 0.49
C THR A 49 -2.79 0.38 0.46
N LEU A 50 -1.61 0.67 1.05
CA LEU A 50 -0.51 -0.30 1.13
C LEU A 50 -0.94 -1.60 1.83
N LEU A 51 -1.63 -1.51 2.98
CA LEU A 51 -2.11 -2.69 3.70
C LEU A 51 -3.12 -3.52 2.90
N LYS A 52 -3.99 -2.86 2.12
CA LYS A 52 -4.91 -3.58 1.21
C LYS A 52 -4.15 -4.28 0.09
N ASP A 53 -3.16 -3.62 -0.49
CA ASP A 53 -2.33 -4.19 -1.56
C ASP A 53 -1.54 -5.41 -1.08
N ILE A 54 -1.08 -5.40 0.17
CA ILE A 54 -0.43 -6.56 0.81
C ILE A 54 -1.43 -7.72 0.89
N VAL A 55 -2.64 -7.49 1.41
CA VAL A 55 -3.69 -8.53 1.53
C VAL A 55 -4.09 -9.11 0.18
N GLU A 56 -4.08 -8.32 -0.90
CA GLU A 56 -4.38 -8.83 -2.25
C GLU A 56 -3.24 -9.70 -2.83
N LYS A 57 -2.01 -9.59 -2.31
CA LYS A 57 -0.81 -10.30 -2.78
C LYS A 57 -0.45 -11.53 -1.95
N THR A 58 -0.96 -11.64 -0.72
CA THR A 58 -0.81 -12.79 0.19
C THR A 58 -2.00 -13.73 0.08
#